data_AF-A0AB37M0Y6-F1
#
_entry.id   AF-A0AB37M0Y6-F1
#
_cell.length_a   1.000
_cell.length_b   1.000
_cell.length_c   1.000
_cell.angle_alpha   90.00
_cell.angle_beta   90.00
_cell.angle_gamma   90.00
#
_symmetry.space_group_name_H-M   'P 1'
#
loop_
_entity.id
_entity.type
_entity.pdbx_description
1 polymer ?
#
loop_
_entity_poly.entity_id
_entity_poly.type
_entity_poly.pdbx_seq_one_letter_code
_entity_poly.pdbx_strand_id
1 'polypeptide(L)'
;MSHQPNEGVRIGPVSLLTLVSVLLLAVLAMLCATTSNAALEMSKRQAATSTSSYSIESCGQAMLAALDDAAHTNGTDAASAVSGIGAQLDAIEQDAKANADTTDLDINTSVDGTSVLFTVCARNGRKLDARVTFADDLSYSIDEWKVTTTQDDQADSDTLWTGSAAN
;
A
#
# COMPACT_ATOMS: atom_id res chain seq x y z
N MET A 1 -4.47 2.46 -74.66
CA MET A 1 -4.04 3.13 -73.42
C MET A 1 -5.27 3.47 -72.62
N SER A 2 -5.31 2.85 -71.44
CA SER A 2 -6.18 3.08 -70.29
C SER A 2 -6.53 4.54 -70.03
N HIS A 3 -7.82 4.83 -69.95
CA HIS A 3 -8.37 5.84 -69.04
C HIS A 3 -9.72 5.34 -68.57
N GLN A 4 -9.72 4.64 -67.44
CA GLN A 4 -10.94 4.34 -66.70
C GLN A 4 -11.40 5.67 -66.10
N PRO A 5 -12.58 6.19 -66.49
CA PRO A 5 -13.05 7.48 -66.01
C PRO A 5 -13.33 7.36 -64.50
N ASN A 6 -12.76 8.27 -63.71
CA ASN A 6 -13.11 8.44 -62.30
C ASN A 6 -14.61 8.73 -62.19
N GLU A 7 -15.37 7.72 -61.82
CA GLU A 7 -16.79 7.82 -61.48
C GLU A 7 -16.91 8.68 -60.22
N GLY A 8 -17.19 9.97 -60.42
CA GLY A 8 -17.37 10.94 -59.36
C GLY A 8 -18.62 10.60 -58.55
N VAL A 9 -18.43 9.90 -57.43
CA VAL A 9 -19.50 9.63 -56.46
C VAL A 9 -20.12 10.97 -56.05
N ARG A 10 -21.37 11.19 -56.46
CA ARG A 10 -22.21 12.29 -55.95
C ARG A 10 -22.53 11.97 -54.50
N ILE A 11 -21.63 12.32 -53.59
CA ILE A 11 -21.87 12.24 -52.14
C ILE A 11 -23.03 13.20 -51.85
N GLY A 12 -24.24 12.66 -51.76
CA GLY A 12 -25.39 13.42 -51.29
C GLY A 12 -25.18 13.86 -49.84
N PRO A 13 -25.80 14.96 -49.38
CA PRO A 13 -25.63 15.51 -48.02
C PRO A 13 -25.83 14.48 -46.90
N VAL A 14 -26.67 13.47 -47.14
CA VAL A 14 -26.96 12.37 -46.21
C VAL A 14 -25.72 11.49 -45.97
N SER A 15 -24.93 11.18 -47.00
CA SER A 15 -23.71 10.35 -46.88
C SER A 15 -22.60 11.07 -46.09
N LEU A 16 -22.56 12.40 -46.18
CA LEU A 16 -21.65 13.21 -45.38
C LEU A 16 -22.04 13.20 -43.89
N LEU A 17 -23.34 13.36 -43.59
CA LEU A 17 -23.86 13.34 -42.22
C LEU A 17 -23.65 11.97 -41.54
N THR A 18 -23.85 10.87 -42.26
CA THR A 18 -23.59 9.53 -41.71
C THR A 18 -22.11 9.32 -41.42
N LEU A 19 -21.22 9.75 -42.31
CA LEU A 19 -19.77 9.62 -42.11
C LEU A 19 -19.29 10.42 -40.89
N VAL A 20 -19.73 11.67 -40.74
CA VAL A 20 -19.40 12.49 -39.57
C VAL A 20 -19.96 11.86 -38.28
N SER A 21 -21.20 11.37 -38.31
CA SER A 21 -21.82 10.73 -37.15
C SER A 21 -21.06 9.47 -36.71
N VAL A 22 -20.66 8.62 -37.65
CA VAL A 22 -19.85 7.42 -37.37
C VAL A 22 -18.48 7.82 -36.81
N LEU A 23 -17.84 8.85 -37.37
CA LEU A 23 -16.56 9.35 -36.86
C LEU A 23 -16.70 9.87 -35.41
N LEU A 24 -17.75 10.63 -35.10
CA LEU A 24 -18.02 11.13 -33.75
C LEU A 24 -18.28 9.98 -32.78
N LEU A 25 -19.08 8.99 -33.17
CA LEU A 25 -19.33 7.78 -32.37
C LEU A 25 -18.03 7.02 -32.09
N ALA A 26 -17.15 6.90 -33.08
CA ALA A 26 -15.85 6.24 -32.93
C ALA A 26 -14.94 7.00 -31.94
N VAL A 27 -14.88 8.34 -32.05
CA VAL A 27 -14.09 9.17 -31.13
C VAL A 27 -14.64 9.10 -29.71
N LEU A 28 -15.97 9.19 -29.53
CA LEU A 28 -16.60 9.03 -28.22
C LEU A 28 -16.30 7.66 -27.61
N ALA A 29 -16.39 6.59 -28.40
CA ALA A 29 -16.05 5.24 -27.95
C ALA A 29 -14.59 5.13 -27.51
N MET A 30 -13.66 5.72 -28.27
CA MET A 30 -12.23 5.74 -27.91
C MET A 30 -12.00 6.50 -26.60
N LEU A 31 -12.59 7.68 -26.43
CA LEU A 31 -12.50 8.46 -25.20
C LEU A 31 -13.08 7.68 -24.01
N CYS A 32 -14.27 7.11 -24.14
CA CYS A 32 -14.87 6.26 -23.11
C CYS A 32 -13.99 5.08 -22.71
N ALA A 33 -13.33 4.42 -23.68
CA ALA A 33 -12.40 3.33 -23.42
C ALA A 33 -11.16 3.82 -22.65
N THR A 34 -10.57 4.95 -23.05
CA THR A 34 -9.42 5.51 -22.33
C THR A 34 -9.75 5.93 -20.90
N THR A 35 -10.91 6.57 -20.68
CA THR A 35 -11.38 6.94 -19.34
C THR A 35 -11.66 5.71 -18.49
N SER A 36 -12.30 4.69 -19.05
CA SER A 36 -12.57 3.42 -18.34
C SER A 36 -11.29 2.71 -17.91
N ASN A 37 -10.28 2.67 -18.78
CA ASN A 37 -8.97 2.10 -18.45
C ASN A 37 -8.25 2.90 -17.36
N ALA A 38 -8.28 4.24 -17.44
CA ALA A 38 -7.70 5.07 -16.40
C ALA A 38 -8.39 4.87 -15.03
N ALA A 39 -9.72 4.79 -15.02
CA ALA A 39 -10.50 4.50 -13.82
C ALA A 39 -10.19 3.11 -13.25
N LEU A 40 -10.00 2.11 -14.11
CA LEU A 40 -9.59 0.76 -13.71
C LEU A 40 -8.23 0.77 -13.03
N GLU A 41 -7.23 1.43 -13.63
CA GLU A 41 -5.88 1.50 -13.06
C GLU A 41 -5.87 2.25 -11.72
N MET A 42 -6.65 3.33 -11.61
CA MET A 42 -6.86 4.01 -10.33
C MET A 42 -7.49 3.09 -9.28
N SER A 43 -8.54 2.34 -9.65
CA SER A 43 -9.21 1.39 -8.76
C SER A 43 -8.26 0.27 -8.30
N LYS A 44 -7.43 -0.28 -9.19
CA LYS A 44 -6.42 -1.28 -8.84
C LYS A 44 -5.41 -0.74 -7.82
N ARG A 45 -4.93 0.49 -8.01
CA ARG A 45 -4.01 1.13 -7.05
C ARG A 45 -4.66 1.36 -5.69
N GLN A 46 -5.93 1.78 -5.68
CA GLN A 46 -6.70 1.92 -4.44
C GLN A 46 -6.86 0.57 -3.73
N ALA A 47 -7.26 -0.48 -4.47
CA ALA A 47 -7.39 -1.82 -3.93
C ALA A 47 -6.06 -2.33 -3.34
N ALA A 48 -4.95 -2.18 -4.08
CA ALA A 48 -3.63 -2.58 -3.60
C ALA A 48 -3.20 -1.81 -2.33
N THR A 49 -3.49 -0.51 -2.27
CA THR A 49 -3.19 0.31 -1.08
C THR A 49 -4.01 -0.14 0.12
N SER A 50 -5.30 -0.41 -0.08
CA SER A 50 -6.18 -0.92 0.98
C SER A 50 -5.72 -2.28 1.49
N THR A 51 -5.49 -3.24 0.58
CA THR A 51 -5.00 -4.58 0.94
C THR A 51 -3.71 -4.50 1.75
N SER A 52 -2.74 -3.69 1.32
CA SER A 52 -1.50 -3.54 2.06
C SER A 52 -1.67 -2.85 3.41
N SER A 53 -2.64 -1.95 3.55
CA SER A 53 -2.92 -1.32 4.84
C SER A 53 -3.48 -2.36 5.81
N TYR A 54 -4.43 -3.18 5.35
CA TYR A 54 -4.99 -4.26 6.16
C TYR A 54 -3.96 -5.32 6.53
N SER A 55 -3.05 -5.68 5.62
CA SER A 55 -2.05 -6.73 5.90
C SER A 55 -1.05 -6.33 6.99
N ILE A 56 -0.66 -5.05 7.04
CA ILE A 56 0.26 -4.56 8.07
C ILE A 56 -0.45 -4.45 9.42
N GLU A 57 -1.68 -3.95 9.41
CA GLU A 57 -2.51 -3.85 10.61
C GLU A 57 -2.81 -5.23 11.19
N SER A 58 -3.20 -6.20 10.36
CA SER A 58 -3.46 -7.57 10.81
C SER A 58 -2.22 -8.24 11.40
N CYS A 59 -1.06 -8.06 10.77
CA CYS A 59 0.22 -8.55 11.29
C CYS A 59 0.58 -7.89 12.63
N GLY A 60 0.41 -6.57 12.75
CA GLY A 60 0.65 -5.86 14.01
C GLY A 60 -0.28 -6.33 15.13
N GLN A 61 -1.55 -6.59 14.83
CA GLN A 61 -2.53 -7.10 15.82
C GLN A 61 -2.21 -8.54 16.22
N ALA A 62 -1.78 -9.39 15.28
CA ALA A 62 -1.32 -10.75 15.59
C ALA A 62 -0.06 -10.72 16.48
N MET A 63 0.87 -9.82 16.17
CA MET A 63 2.06 -9.57 17.01
C MET A 63 1.66 -9.18 18.44
N LEU A 64 0.75 -8.21 18.58
CA LEU A 64 0.27 -7.77 19.88
C LEU A 64 -0.38 -8.90 20.69
N ALA A 65 -1.18 -9.74 20.03
CA ALA A 65 -1.80 -10.91 20.66
C ALA A 65 -0.76 -11.94 21.13
N ALA A 66 0.27 -12.20 20.32
CA ALA A 66 1.35 -13.10 20.70
C ALA A 66 2.21 -12.54 21.85
N LEU A 67 2.43 -11.23 21.88
CA LEU A 67 3.10 -10.56 23.00
C LEU A 67 2.30 -10.68 24.31
N ASP A 68 0.97 -10.52 24.23
CA ASP A 68 0.08 -10.67 25.39
C ASP A 68 0.07 -12.11 25.94
N ASP A 69 -0.03 -13.11 25.07
CA ASP A 69 0.03 -14.53 25.48
C ASP A 69 1.39 -14.89 26.09
N ALA A 70 2.48 -14.40 25.49
CA ALA A 70 3.83 -14.58 26.02
C ALA A 70 4.03 -13.87 27.36
N ALA A 71 3.45 -12.68 27.55
CA ALA A 71 3.49 -11.96 28.83
C ALA A 71 2.81 -12.76 29.95
N HIS A 72 1.62 -13.31 29.69
CA HIS A 72 0.87 -14.10 30.67
C HIS A 72 1.50 -15.47 30.94
N THR A 73 2.16 -16.06 29.94
CA THR A 73 2.83 -17.35 30.09
C THR A 73 4.12 -17.25 30.89
N ASN A 74 4.88 -16.17 30.70
CA ASN A 74 6.23 -16.03 31.24
C ASN A 74 6.35 -15.03 32.40
N GLY A 75 5.34 -14.18 32.62
CA GLY A 75 5.39 -13.07 33.55
C GLY A 75 4.68 -13.34 34.88
N THR A 76 5.29 -12.85 35.96
CA THR A 76 4.61 -12.59 37.25
C THR A 76 4.53 -11.10 37.56
N ASP A 77 5.31 -10.30 36.85
CA ASP A 77 5.40 -8.84 36.88
C ASP A 77 5.87 -8.35 35.49
N ALA A 78 5.90 -7.03 35.27
CA ALA A 78 6.24 -6.45 33.97
C ALA A 78 7.66 -6.84 33.52
N ALA A 79 8.62 -6.85 34.44
CA ALA A 79 10.01 -7.14 34.13
C ALA A 79 10.21 -8.60 33.68
N SER A 80 9.58 -9.55 34.37
CA SER A 80 9.65 -10.97 34.04
C SER A 80 8.90 -11.29 32.74
N ALA A 81 7.75 -10.66 32.52
CA ALA A 81 6.99 -10.78 31.28
C ALA A 81 7.83 -10.36 30.08
N VAL A 82 8.41 -9.16 30.12
CA VAL A 82 9.20 -8.60 29.02
C VAL A 82 10.52 -9.33 28.84
N SER A 83 11.16 -9.80 29.92
CA SER A 83 12.33 -10.68 29.82
C SER A 83 12.00 -12.02 29.14
N GLY A 84 10.83 -12.60 29.43
CA GLY A 84 10.36 -13.84 28.81
C GLY A 84 10.04 -13.66 27.33
N ILE A 85 9.32 -12.58 27.00
CA ILE A 85 9.07 -12.15 25.61
C ILE A 85 10.41 -12.00 24.88
N GLY A 86 11.36 -11.27 25.48
CA GLY A 86 12.69 -11.03 24.90
C GLY A 86 13.43 -12.31 24.52
N ALA A 87 13.26 -13.39 25.29
CA ALA A 87 13.85 -14.69 25.02
C ALA A 87 13.14 -15.48 23.89
N GLN A 88 11.93 -15.09 23.51
CA GLN A 88 11.07 -15.77 22.53
C GLN A 88 10.72 -14.90 21.32
N LEU A 89 11.33 -13.72 21.16
CA LEU A 89 11.04 -12.78 20.07
C LEU A 89 11.06 -13.43 18.69
N ASP A 90 12.09 -14.23 18.38
CA ASP A 90 12.20 -14.91 17.08
C ASP A 90 11.00 -15.82 16.78
N ALA A 91 10.43 -16.47 17.81
CA ALA A 91 9.26 -17.34 17.66
C ALA A 91 7.98 -16.52 17.51
N ILE A 92 7.85 -15.45 18.30
CA ILE A 92 6.71 -14.51 18.24
C ILE A 92 6.65 -13.84 16.86
N GLU A 93 7.79 -13.39 16.33
CA GLU A 93 7.89 -12.80 14.99
C GLU A 93 7.48 -13.80 13.89
N GLN A 94 7.92 -15.06 14.00
CA GLN A 94 7.55 -16.10 13.05
C GLN A 94 6.05 -16.43 13.10
N ASP A 95 5.46 -16.50 14.30
CA ASP A 95 4.03 -16.74 14.46
C ASP A 95 3.19 -15.57 13.93
N ALA A 96 3.57 -14.33 14.24
CA ALA A 96 2.92 -13.14 13.71
C ALA A 96 3.01 -13.06 12.17
N LYS A 97 4.15 -13.46 11.58
CA LYS A 97 4.31 -13.60 10.12
C LYS A 97 3.45 -14.72 9.54
N ALA A 98 3.33 -15.86 10.21
CA ALA A 98 2.53 -16.99 9.74
C ALA A 98 1.02 -16.68 9.75
N ASN A 99 0.57 -15.86 10.70
CA ASN A 99 -0.81 -15.40 10.81
C ASN A 99 -1.11 -14.18 9.91
N ALA A 100 -0.11 -13.57 9.29
CA ALA A 100 -0.33 -12.52 8.32
C ALA A 100 -0.83 -13.09 6.99
N ASP A 101 -1.79 -12.42 6.35
CA ASP A 101 -2.33 -12.79 5.03
C ASP A 101 -1.30 -12.62 3.88
N THR A 102 -0.04 -12.36 4.19
CA THR A 102 1.02 -12.06 3.23
C THR A 102 2.38 -12.50 3.75
N THR A 103 3.22 -12.98 2.83
CA THR A 103 4.61 -13.38 3.11
C THR A 103 5.61 -12.24 2.90
N ASP A 104 5.13 -11.05 2.55
CA ASP A 104 5.95 -9.92 2.12
C ASP A 104 6.12 -8.84 3.19
N LEU A 105 6.07 -9.28 4.45
CA LEU A 105 6.27 -8.46 5.64
C LEU A 105 7.57 -8.87 6.31
N ASP A 106 8.26 -7.87 6.84
CA ASP A 106 9.35 -8.05 7.76
C ASP A 106 8.99 -7.44 9.11
N ILE A 107 9.42 -8.08 10.20
CA ILE A 107 9.15 -7.62 11.55
C ILE A 107 10.50 -7.44 12.21
N ASN A 108 10.69 -6.29 12.85
CA ASN A 108 11.85 -6.03 13.68
C ASN A 108 11.37 -5.69 15.08
N THR A 109 11.90 -6.38 16.08
CA THR A 109 11.52 -6.17 17.48
C THR A 109 12.69 -5.69 18.32
N SER A 110 12.36 -5.01 19.41
CA SER A 110 13.31 -4.63 20.43
C SER A 110 12.61 -4.50 21.78
N VAL A 111 13.38 -4.70 22.83
CA VAL A 111 12.92 -4.55 24.22
C VAL A 111 13.61 -3.33 24.82
N ASP A 112 12.82 -2.46 25.45
CA ASP A 112 13.29 -1.28 26.17
C ASP A 112 12.64 -1.25 27.57
N GLY A 113 13.35 -1.74 28.57
CA GLY A 113 12.83 -1.83 29.94
C GLY A 113 11.62 -2.76 30.06
N THR A 114 10.46 -2.20 30.37
CA THR A 114 9.16 -2.92 30.43
C THR A 114 8.30 -2.69 29.18
N SER A 115 8.89 -2.12 28.13
CA SER A 115 8.24 -1.90 26.85
C SER A 115 8.83 -2.80 25.77
N VAL A 116 7.97 -3.24 24.86
CA VAL A 116 8.34 -3.95 23.63
C VAL A 116 8.02 -3.02 22.46
N LEU A 117 9.03 -2.78 21.64
CA LEU A 117 8.91 -2.03 20.40
C LEU A 117 8.93 -3.02 19.25
N PHE A 118 8.02 -2.86 18.30
CA PHE A 118 8.06 -3.62 17.07
C PHE A 118 7.72 -2.76 15.87
N THR A 119 8.42 -3.03 14.77
CA THR A 119 8.19 -2.38 13.48
C THR A 119 7.84 -3.44 12.46
N VAL A 120 6.66 -3.36 11.86
CA VAL A 120 6.25 -4.20 10.72
C VAL A 120 6.49 -3.42 9.44
N CYS A 121 7.38 -3.90 8.58
CA CYS A 121 7.68 -3.31 7.27
C CYS A 121 7.07 -4.14 6.15
N ALA A 122 6.34 -3.52 5.23
CA ALA A 122 5.93 -4.13 3.98
C ALA A 122 6.87 -3.73 2.84
N ARG A 123 6.96 -4.58 1.80
CA ARG A 123 7.78 -4.30 0.60
C ARG A 123 7.44 -2.98 -0.10
N ASN A 124 6.21 -2.51 0.01
CA ASN A 124 5.79 -1.25 -0.61
C ASN A 124 6.23 0.01 0.17
N GLY A 125 7.11 -0.13 1.16
CA GLY A 125 7.63 0.98 1.96
C GLY A 125 6.69 1.43 3.08
N ARG A 126 5.55 0.75 3.27
CA ARG A 126 4.70 0.99 4.44
C ARG A 126 5.32 0.35 5.67
N LYS A 127 5.23 1.06 6.80
CA LYS A 127 5.73 0.62 8.08
C LYS A 127 4.69 0.88 9.16
N LEU A 128 4.52 -0.05 10.09
CA LEU A 128 3.81 0.16 11.34
C LEU A 128 4.85 0.13 12.45
N ASP A 129 5.01 1.26 13.14
CA ASP A 129 5.81 1.36 14.35
C ASP A 129 4.87 1.30 15.55
N ALA A 130 5.13 0.37 16.47
CA ALA A 130 4.33 0.18 17.66
C ALA A 130 5.19 0.07 18.91
N ARG A 131 4.65 0.59 20.02
CA ARG A 131 5.25 0.47 21.35
C ARG A 131 4.18 0.00 22.33
N VAL A 132 4.48 -1.11 23.00
CA VAL A 132 3.60 -1.75 23.98
C VAL A 132 4.32 -1.77 25.32
N THR A 133 3.72 -1.20 26.36
CA THR A 133 4.28 -1.20 27.72
C THR A 133 3.48 -2.12 28.62
N PHE A 134 4.16 -2.98 29.35
CA PHE A 134 3.55 -3.89 30.32
C PHE A 134 3.61 -3.28 31.73
N ALA A 135 2.53 -3.48 32.48
CA ALA A 135 2.44 -3.16 33.90
C ALA A 135 2.62 -4.41 34.76
N ASP A 136 2.83 -4.22 36.08
CA ASP A 136 3.12 -5.32 37.01
C ASP A 136 1.94 -6.28 37.21
N ASP A 137 0.72 -5.86 36.87
CA ASP A 137 -0.47 -6.71 36.84
C ASP A 137 -0.61 -7.47 35.51
N LEU A 138 0.41 -7.42 34.65
CA LEU A 138 0.47 -8.00 33.31
C LEU A 138 -0.51 -7.39 32.31
N SER A 139 -1.21 -6.31 32.69
CA SER A 139 -1.93 -5.50 31.72
C SER A 139 -0.93 -4.76 30.82
N TYR A 140 -1.37 -4.39 29.61
CA TYR A 140 -0.55 -3.65 28.67
C TYR A 140 -1.25 -2.38 28.18
N SER A 141 -0.45 -1.37 27.84
CA SER A 141 -0.87 -0.17 27.13
C SER A 141 -0.13 -0.06 25.81
N ILE A 142 -0.85 0.40 24.78
CA ILE A 142 -0.25 0.72 23.48
C ILE A 142 0.08 2.21 23.48
N ASP A 143 1.36 2.54 23.62
CA ASP A 143 1.83 3.94 23.68
C ASP A 143 1.99 4.55 22.29
N GLU A 144 2.34 3.72 21.32
CA GLU A 144 2.49 4.12 19.93
C GLU A 144 1.88 3.06 19.02
N TRP A 145 1.07 3.51 18.06
CA TRP A 145 0.57 2.71 16.94
C TRP A 145 0.51 3.60 15.70
N LYS A 146 1.60 3.61 14.95
CA LYS A 146 1.81 4.59 13.89
C LYS A 146 2.13 3.92 12.57
N VAL A 147 1.19 4.02 11.63
CA VAL A 147 1.43 3.62 10.24
C VAL A 147 2.05 4.77 9.46
N THR A 148 3.22 4.53 8.88
CA THR A 148 3.90 5.44 7.97
C THR A 148 4.08 4.80 6.59
N THR A 149 4.26 5.63 5.57
CA THR A 149 4.63 5.17 4.22
C THR A 149 5.85 5.97 3.81
N THR A 150 6.99 5.32 3.62
CA THR A 150 8.12 5.97 2.97
C THR A 150 7.82 6.04 1.49
N GLN A 151 7.47 7.22 1.01
CA GLN A 151 7.50 7.51 -0.41
C GLN A 151 8.97 7.64 -0.79
N ASP A 152 9.48 6.67 -1.54
CA ASP A 152 10.80 6.77 -2.15
C ASP A 152 10.69 7.81 -3.28
N ASP A 153 10.79 9.08 -2.91
CA ASP A 153 10.93 10.21 -3.83
C ASP A 153 12.37 10.28 -4.39
N GLN A 154 13.00 9.13 -4.65
CA GLN A 154 14.16 9.09 -5.55
C GLN A 154 13.68 9.22 -7.00
N ALA A 155 12.94 10.29 -7.28
CA ALA A 155 12.99 10.92 -8.58
C ALA A 155 14.42 11.45 -8.71
N ASP A 156 15.21 10.73 -9.50
CA ASP A 156 16.48 11.15 -10.05
C ASP A 156 16.42 12.67 -10.32
N SER A 157 17.25 13.43 -9.60
CA SER A 157 17.34 14.90 -9.52
C SER A 157 16.71 15.72 -10.66
N ASP A 158 15.38 15.73 -10.80
CA ASP A 158 14.73 16.54 -11.80
C ASP A 158 14.36 17.86 -11.15
N THR A 159 15.15 18.88 -11.47
CA THR A 159 15.02 20.23 -10.95
C THR A 159 13.71 20.81 -11.47
N LEU A 160 12.61 20.60 -10.74
CA LEU A 160 11.25 21.02 -11.16
C LEU A 160 11.05 22.55 -11.13
N TRP A 161 12.03 23.32 -10.69
CA TRP A 161 11.97 24.77 -10.71
C TRP A 161 13.35 25.43 -10.83
N THR A 162 13.74 25.86 -12.03
CA THR A 162 14.78 26.90 -12.22
C THR A 162 14.10 28.20 -12.66
N GLY A 163 13.54 28.93 -11.71
CA GLY A 163 13.24 30.34 -11.93
C GLY A 163 14.55 31.11 -12.07
N SER A 164 14.99 31.36 -13.31
CA SER A 164 16.11 32.25 -13.58
C SER A 164 15.77 33.66 -13.10
N ALA A 165 16.26 34.05 -11.93
CA ALA A 165 16.40 35.45 -11.58
C ALA A 165 17.57 36.00 -12.41
N ALA A 166 17.26 36.53 -13.59
CA ALA A 166 18.19 37.35 -14.34
C ALA A 166 18.53 38.58 -13.48
N ASN A 167 19.80 38.74 -13.14
CA ASN A 167 20.40 39.96 -12.61
C ASN A 167 21.49 40.39 -13.58
#